data_AF-A0A1Y5SEF9-F1
#
_entry.id   AF-A0A1Y5SEF9-F1
#
_cell.length_a   1.000
_cell.length_b   1.000
_cell.length_c   1.000
_cell.angle_alpha   90.00
_cell.angle_beta   90.00
_cell.angle_gamma   90.00
#
_symmetry.space_group_name_H-M   'P 1'
#
loop_
_entity.id
_entity.type
_entity.pdbx_description
1 polymer ?
#
loop_
_entity_poly.entity_id
_entity_poly.type
_entity_poly.pdbx_seq_one_letter_code
_entity_poly.pdbx_strand_id
1 'polypeptide(L)'
;MSLDPILSSAPIVQLHVLFACLALLSGPIAMFRRKRDRLHKIAGYVGVVGMLGLALTGLGIKSNIAVLAHFGPIHVFSILATWGMAEAIWAIRIGDIARHRRSMQSTWFGALGVAGLFTLLPGRTLNRALFGEPSAAGYVVIAMGLLGLWALWRMQRDRTLP
;
A
#
# COMPACT_ATOMS: atom_id res chain seq x y z
N MET A 1 -17.79 7.11 14.23
CA MET A 1 -16.60 7.32 13.38
C MET A 1 -15.82 8.50 13.93
N SER A 2 -14.51 8.35 14.17
CA SER A 2 -13.62 9.38 14.74
C SER A 2 -12.18 9.09 14.32
N LEU A 3 -11.34 10.12 14.22
CA LEU A 3 -9.90 9.95 13.99
C LEU A 3 -9.13 9.59 15.27
N ASP A 4 -9.78 9.63 16.43
CA ASP A 4 -9.14 9.37 17.73
C ASP A 4 -8.35 8.05 17.78
N PRO A 5 -8.82 6.92 17.21
CA PRO A 5 -8.03 5.68 17.22
C PRO A 5 -6.67 5.81 16.53
N ILE A 6 -6.55 6.69 15.54
CA ILE A 6 -5.29 6.96 14.84
C ILE A 6 -4.48 8.00 15.63
N LEU A 7 -5.10 9.11 16.04
CA LEU A 7 -4.41 10.22 16.71
C LEU A 7 -3.89 9.86 18.12
N SER A 8 -4.54 8.90 18.80
CA SER A 8 -4.10 8.37 20.10
C SER A 8 -3.16 7.16 20.00
N SER A 9 -2.90 6.66 18.79
CA SER A 9 -1.99 5.54 18.58
C SER A 9 -0.51 5.94 18.70
N ALA A 10 0.37 4.95 18.83
CA ALA A 10 1.82 5.18 18.90
C ALA A 10 2.31 6.01 17.70
N PRO A 11 3.31 6.89 17.86
CA PRO A 11 3.78 7.77 16.77
C PRO A 11 4.15 7.03 15.48
N ILE A 12 4.67 5.81 15.58
CA ILE A 12 4.99 4.97 14.42
C ILE A 12 3.77 4.61 13.57
N VAL A 13 2.59 4.44 14.18
CA VAL A 13 1.34 4.17 13.46
C VAL A 13 0.86 5.42 12.73
N GLN A 14 0.96 6.59 13.36
CA GLN A 14 0.62 7.87 12.71
C GLN A 14 1.53 8.14 11.50
N LEU A 15 2.82 7.89 11.67
CA LEU A 15 3.81 8.01 10.59
C LEU A 15 3.54 7.00 9.46
N HIS A 16 3.16 5.77 9.80
CA HIS A 16 2.75 4.76 8.83
C HIS A 16 1.53 5.19 8.00
N VAL A 17 0.50 5.77 8.66
CA VAL A 17 -0.69 6.31 7.98
C VAL A 17 -0.32 7.49 7.07
N LEU A 18 0.57 8.38 7.51
CA LEU A 18 1.06 9.48 6.66
C LEU A 18 1.71 8.96 5.38
N PHE A 19 2.61 7.99 5.50
CA PHE A 19 3.26 7.36 4.35
C PHE A 19 2.27 6.59 3.46
N ALA A 20 1.27 5.92 4.05
CA ALA A 20 0.18 5.30 3.30
C ALA A 20 -0.54 6.34 2.43
N CYS A 21 -0.91 7.49 2.99
CA CYS A 21 -1.58 8.56 2.26
C CYS A 21 -0.72 9.09 1.09
N LEU A 22 0.58 9.35 1.33
CA LEU A 22 1.50 9.80 0.28
C LEU A 22 1.56 8.81 -0.89
N ALA A 23 1.70 7.52 -0.59
CA ALA A 23 1.82 6.47 -1.60
C ALA A 23 0.48 6.17 -2.31
N LEU A 24 -0.64 6.22 -1.57
CA LEU A 24 -1.98 5.99 -2.10
C LEU A 24 -2.39 7.09 -3.08
N LEU A 25 -2.07 8.35 -2.79
CA LEU A 25 -2.42 9.49 -3.65
C LEU A 25 -1.49 9.61 -4.86
N SER A 26 -0.19 9.40 -4.69
CA SER A 26 0.80 9.58 -5.76
C SER A 26 0.87 8.38 -6.73
N GLY A 27 0.64 7.16 -6.27
CA GLY A 27 0.73 5.94 -7.08
C GLY A 27 -0.17 5.95 -8.32
N PRO A 28 -1.48 6.19 -8.20
CA PRO A 28 -2.38 6.29 -9.35
C PRO A 28 -1.96 7.38 -10.35
N ILE A 29 -1.47 8.52 -9.86
CA ILE A 29 -0.96 9.60 -10.71
C ILE A 29 0.24 9.12 -11.54
N ALA A 30 1.16 8.38 -10.93
CA ALA A 30 2.32 7.84 -11.65
C ALA A 30 1.94 6.71 -12.62
N MET A 31 0.97 5.87 -12.26
CA MET A 31 0.60 4.64 -13.00
C MET A 31 -0.33 4.88 -14.18
N PHE A 32 -1.34 5.75 -14.04
CA PHE A 32 -2.39 5.93 -15.06
C PHE A 32 -2.10 7.07 -16.04
N ARG A 33 -1.07 7.87 -15.77
CA ARG A 33 -0.69 8.98 -16.63
C ARG A 33 -0.04 8.47 -17.92
N ARG A 34 -0.55 8.96 -19.06
CA ARG A 34 -0.08 8.55 -20.40
C ARG A 34 1.34 9.04 -20.73
N LYS A 35 1.75 10.19 -20.18
CA LYS A 35 3.05 10.82 -20.44
C LYS A 35 3.97 10.66 -19.23
N ARG A 36 5.22 10.25 -19.48
CA ARG A 36 6.31 10.22 -18.49
C ARG A 36 6.96 11.60 -18.34
N ASP A 37 6.15 12.58 -17.97
CA ASP A 37 6.54 13.98 -17.86
C ASP A 37 7.04 14.34 -16.44
N ARG A 38 7.21 15.65 -16.18
CA ARG A 38 7.62 16.15 -14.85
C ARG A 38 6.69 15.68 -13.73
N LEU A 39 5.38 15.61 -13.99
CA LEU A 39 4.40 15.16 -13.00
C LEU A 39 4.53 13.67 -12.72
N HIS A 40 4.82 12.84 -13.73
CA HIS A 40 5.15 11.43 -13.50
C HIS A 40 6.38 11.27 -12.60
N LYS A 41 7.44 12.07 -12.81
CA LYS A 41 8.65 12.03 -11.97
C LYS A 41 8.36 12.45 -10.53
N ILE A 42 7.65 13.57 -10.33
CA ILE A 42 7.29 14.06 -8.99
C ILE A 42 6.43 13.03 -8.26
N ALA A 43 5.36 12.53 -8.90
CA ALA A 43 4.51 11.50 -8.32
C ALA A 43 5.28 10.20 -8.04
N GLY A 44 6.20 9.82 -8.93
CA GLY A 44 7.08 8.67 -8.73
C GLY A 44 7.97 8.82 -7.50
N TYR A 45 8.63 9.97 -7.31
CA TYR A 45 9.46 10.21 -6.13
C TYR A 45 8.65 10.25 -4.84
N VAL A 46 7.51 10.95 -4.82
CA VAL A 46 6.60 10.97 -3.67
C VAL A 46 6.09 9.56 -3.35
N GLY A 47 5.75 8.79 -4.39
CA GLY A 47 5.30 7.41 -4.25
C GLY A 47 6.38 6.48 -3.71
N VAL A 48 7.64 6.63 -4.12
CA VAL A 48 8.77 5.85 -3.60
C VAL A 48 9.02 6.17 -2.13
N VAL A 49 9.06 7.46 -1.76
CA VAL A 49 9.22 7.88 -0.36
C VAL A 49 8.06 7.36 0.50
N GLY A 50 6.83 7.52 0.01
CA GLY A 50 5.64 6.99 0.66
C GLY A 50 5.68 5.48 0.82
N MET A 51 6.01 4.73 -0.23
CA MET A 51 5.99 3.26 -0.20
C MET A 51 7.08 2.68 0.70
N LEU A 52 8.31 3.21 0.62
CA LEU A 52 9.40 2.78 1.49
C LEU A 52 9.12 3.16 2.95
N GLY A 53 8.67 4.39 3.20
CA GLY A 53 8.28 4.82 4.54
C GLY A 53 7.17 3.95 5.12
N LEU A 54 6.15 3.64 4.31
CA LEU A 54 5.04 2.75 4.67
C LEU A 54 5.55 1.36 5.06
N ALA A 55 6.36 0.73 4.20
CA ALA A 55 6.87 -0.61 4.41
C ALA A 55 7.74 -0.69 5.68
N LEU A 56 8.69 0.23 5.84
CA LEU A 56 9.63 0.26 6.95
C LEU A 56 8.95 0.55 8.29
N THR A 57 8.04 1.52 8.34
CA THR A 57 7.25 1.79 9.56
C THR A 57 6.32 0.62 9.89
N GLY A 58 5.77 -0.05 8.88
CA GLY A 58 4.92 -1.24 9.05
C GLY A 58 5.65 -2.40 9.73
N LEU A 59 6.97 -2.53 9.54
CA LEU A 59 7.79 -3.53 10.23
C LEU A 59 7.95 -3.28 11.73
N GLY A 60 7.72 -2.05 12.19
CA GLY A 60 7.76 -1.68 13.61
C GLY A 60 6.39 -1.66 14.29
N ILE A 61 5.30 -1.99 13.57
CA ILE A 61 3.95 -2.06 14.13
C ILE A 61 3.62 -3.50 14.51
N LYS A 62 3.44 -3.75 15.81
CA LYS A 62 3.16 -5.10 16.32
C LYS A 62 1.90 -5.69 15.67
N SER A 63 2.01 -6.94 15.22
CA SER A 63 0.85 -7.66 14.67
C SER A 63 -0.14 -8.06 15.78
N ASN A 64 -1.44 -7.88 15.53
CA ASN A 64 -2.50 -8.43 16.38
C ASN A 64 -2.54 -9.97 16.33
N ILE A 65 -2.07 -10.55 15.23
CA ILE A 65 -1.95 -11.99 15.01
C ILE A 65 -0.46 -12.31 14.82
N ALA A 66 0.31 -12.16 15.90
CA ALA A 66 1.74 -12.45 15.86
C ALA A 66 1.98 -13.97 15.85
N VAL A 67 2.83 -14.42 14.93
CA VAL A 67 3.24 -15.84 14.81
C VAL A 67 4.64 -16.01 15.37
N LEU A 68 5.49 -14.99 15.26
CA LEU A 68 6.84 -14.98 15.82
C LEU A 68 7.14 -13.61 16.45
N ALA A 69 7.17 -13.56 17.77
CA ALA A 69 7.42 -12.37 18.57
C ALA A 69 6.56 -11.15 18.15
N HIS A 70 7.13 -10.19 17.43
CA HIS A 70 6.46 -8.98 16.96
C HIS A 70 5.70 -9.19 15.63
N PHE A 71 6.15 -10.17 14.84
CA PHE A 71 5.79 -10.32 13.43
C PHE A 71 4.59 -11.24 13.25
N GLY A 72 3.76 -10.89 12.26
CA GLY A 72 2.62 -11.71 11.81
C GLY A 72 2.45 -11.61 10.30
N PRO A 73 1.46 -12.30 9.71
CA PRO A 73 1.32 -12.46 8.26
C PRO A 73 1.33 -11.15 7.46
N ILE A 74 0.79 -10.07 8.03
CA ILE A 74 0.76 -8.75 7.36
C ILE A 74 2.17 -8.16 7.13
N HIS A 75 3.17 -8.55 7.93
CA HIS A 75 4.55 -8.04 7.78
C HIS A 75 5.24 -8.58 6.52
N VAL A 76 4.76 -9.70 5.97
CA VAL A 76 5.24 -10.22 4.69
C VAL A 76 5.04 -9.18 3.58
N PHE A 77 3.93 -8.43 3.61
CA PHE A 77 3.70 -7.35 2.64
C PHE A 77 4.73 -6.23 2.76
N SER A 78 5.19 -5.88 3.97
CA SER A 78 6.26 -4.89 4.15
C SER A 78 7.59 -5.37 3.57
N ILE A 79 7.96 -6.64 3.79
CA ILE A 79 9.20 -7.22 3.25
C ILE A 79 9.14 -7.23 1.72
N LEU A 80 8.03 -7.72 1.16
CA LEU A 80 7.82 -7.77 -0.29
C LEU A 80 7.76 -6.38 -0.91
N ALA A 81 7.20 -5.38 -0.21
CA ALA A 81 7.17 -4.00 -0.69
C ALA A 81 8.56 -3.38 -0.72
N THR A 82 9.36 -3.55 0.34
CA THR A 82 10.75 -3.07 0.37
C THR A 82 11.57 -3.71 -0.76
N TRP A 83 11.44 -5.03 -0.95
CA TRP A 83 12.10 -5.74 -2.04
C TRP A 83 11.64 -5.24 -3.42
N GLY A 84 10.32 -5.12 -3.63
CA GLY A 84 9.72 -4.63 -4.87
C GLY A 84 10.15 -3.20 -5.21
N MET A 85 10.35 -2.34 -4.21
CA MET A 85 10.89 -0.99 -4.41
C MET A 85 12.36 -1.01 -4.79
N ALA A 86 13.19 -1.81 -4.12
CA ALA A 86 14.59 -1.97 -4.49
C ALA A 86 14.71 -2.47 -5.95
N GLU A 87 13.88 -3.43 -6.33
CA GLU A 87 13.84 -3.97 -7.68
C GLU A 87 13.36 -2.94 -8.70
N ALA A 88 12.28 -2.21 -8.42
CA ALA A 88 11.76 -1.18 -9.30
C ALA A 88 12.78 -0.06 -9.55
N ILE A 89 13.53 0.35 -8.51
CA ILE A 89 14.57 1.37 -8.62
C ILE A 89 15.78 0.83 -9.39
N TRP A 90 16.16 -0.43 -9.16
CA TRP A 90 17.26 -1.04 -9.90
C TRP A 90 16.92 -1.18 -11.40
N ALA A 91 15.72 -1.67 -11.72
CA ALA A 91 15.23 -1.84 -13.07
C ALA A 91 15.26 -0.54 -13.87
N ILE A 92 14.78 0.58 -13.30
CA ILE A 92 14.81 1.86 -14.01
C ILE A 92 16.24 2.40 -14.21
N ARG A 93 17.18 2.10 -13.30
CA ARG A 93 18.60 2.52 -13.44
C ARG A 93 19.31 1.79 -14.57
N ILE A 94 18.96 0.53 -14.83
CA ILE A 94 19.51 -0.25 -15.95
C ILE A 94 18.71 -0.09 -17.25
N GLY A 95 17.69 0.77 -17.27
CA GLY A 95 16.85 1.01 -18.45
C GLY A 95 15.76 -0.03 -18.70
N ASP A 96 15.54 -0.99 -17.79
CA ASP A 96 14.47 -1.99 -17.90
C ASP A 96 13.13 -1.41 -17.41
N ILE A 97 12.47 -0.71 -18.33
CA ILE A 97 11.19 -0.03 -18.08
C ILE A 97 10.06 -1.03 -17.80
N ALA A 98 10.07 -2.20 -18.47
CA ALA A 98 9.03 -3.20 -18.31
C ALA A 98 9.06 -3.80 -16.90
N ARG A 99 10.26 -4.11 -16.40
CA ARG A 99 10.48 -4.59 -15.03
C ARG A 99 10.17 -3.52 -13.99
N HIS A 100 10.65 -2.28 -14.17
CA HIS A 100 10.30 -1.15 -13.30
C HIS A 100 8.78 -1.02 -13.14
N ARG A 101 8.05 -1.01 -14.27
CA ARG A 101 6.59 -0.86 -14.27
C ARG A 101 5.91 -2.02 -13.53
N ARG A 102 6.28 -3.27 -13.85
CA ARG A 102 5.69 -4.45 -13.21
C ARG A 102 5.86 -4.40 -11.69
N SER A 103 7.05 -4.04 -11.22
CA SER A 103 7.37 -4.02 -9.79
C SER A 103 6.73 -2.85 -9.05
N MET A 104 6.64 -1.67 -9.68
CA MET A 104 5.84 -0.56 -9.13
C MET A 104 4.37 -0.95 -8.99
N GLN A 105 3.80 -1.59 -10.01
CA GLN A 105 2.41 -2.02 -10.01
C GLN A 105 2.15 -3.12 -8.97
N SER A 106 2.92 -4.20 -8.98
CA SER A 106 2.74 -5.31 -8.04
C SER A 106 2.90 -4.86 -6.59
N THR A 107 3.88 -4.00 -6.32
CA THR A 107 4.09 -3.43 -4.98
C THR A 107 2.92 -2.57 -4.56
N TRP A 108 2.42 -1.69 -5.43
CA TRP A 108 1.29 -0.82 -5.11
C TRP A 108 0.01 -1.63 -4.85
N PHE A 109 -0.35 -2.57 -5.73
CA PHE A 109 -1.54 -3.41 -5.55
C PHE A 109 -1.43 -4.33 -4.32
N GLY A 110 -0.27 -4.90 -4.07
CA GLY A 110 -0.06 -5.78 -2.90
C GLY A 110 -0.03 -5.02 -1.58
N ALA A 111 0.87 -4.03 -1.46
CA ALA A 111 1.15 -3.36 -0.20
C ALA A 111 0.08 -2.33 0.19
N LEU A 112 -0.39 -1.50 -0.75
CA LEU A 112 -1.46 -0.52 -0.46
C LEU A 112 -2.85 -1.12 -0.67
N GLY A 113 -3.04 -1.86 -1.76
CA GLY A 113 -4.33 -2.47 -2.07
C GLY A 113 -4.67 -3.57 -1.06
N VAL A 114 -4.03 -4.73 -1.19
CA VAL A 114 -4.40 -5.91 -0.40
C VAL A 114 -4.09 -5.72 1.09
N ALA A 115 -2.87 -5.31 1.45
CA ALA A 115 -2.53 -5.15 2.86
C ALA A 115 -3.29 -4.00 3.51
N GLY A 116 -3.53 -2.90 2.78
CA GLY A 116 -4.38 -1.80 3.24
C GLY A 116 -5.81 -2.25 3.54
N LEU A 117 -6.41 -3.08 2.69
CA LEU A 117 -7.73 -3.66 2.97
C LEU A 117 -7.72 -4.53 4.25
N PHE A 118 -6.66 -5.30 4.52
CA PHE A 118 -6.58 -6.06 5.77
C PHE A 118 -6.50 -5.19 7.03
N THR A 119 -6.15 -3.90 6.92
CA THR A 119 -6.26 -2.97 8.05
C THR A 119 -7.72 -2.61 8.40
N LEU A 120 -8.68 -2.95 7.54
CA LEU A 120 -10.12 -2.78 7.78
C LEU A 120 -10.77 -3.99 8.46
N LEU A 121 -10.01 -5.05 8.77
CA LEU A 121 -10.53 -6.17 9.56
C LEU A 121 -11.02 -5.66 10.93
N PRO A 122 -12.14 -6.19 11.46
CA PRO A 122 -12.67 -5.76 12.75
C PRO A 122 -11.62 -5.80 13.86
N GLY A 123 -11.60 -4.75 14.68
CA GLY A 123 -10.64 -4.61 15.78
C GLY A 123 -9.29 -4.02 15.40
N ARG A 124 -9.03 -3.74 14.12
CA ARG A 124 -7.87 -2.93 13.68
C ARG A 124 -8.14 -1.43 13.86
N THR A 125 -7.08 -0.66 14.01
CA THR A 125 -7.15 0.79 14.25
C THR A 125 -7.90 1.54 13.16
N LEU A 126 -7.65 1.24 11.88
CA LEU A 126 -8.32 1.91 10.77
C LEU A 126 -9.82 1.53 10.67
N ASN A 127 -10.17 0.26 10.93
CA ASN A 127 -11.56 -0.18 11.05
C ASN A 127 -12.30 0.66 12.12
N ARG A 128 -11.69 0.81 13.30
CA ARG A 128 -12.29 1.60 14.39
C ARG A 128 -12.48 3.07 14.03
N ALA A 129 -11.49 3.65 13.36
CA ALA A 129 -11.55 5.05 12.96
C ALA A 129 -12.70 5.31 11.96
N LEU A 130 -12.80 4.46 10.93
CA LEU A 130 -13.77 4.63 9.84
C LEU A 130 -15.19 4.19 10.21
N PHE A 131 -15.34 3.10 10.98
CA PHE A 131 -16.64 2.46 11.21
C PHE A 131 -17.15 2.54 12.67
N GLY A 132 -16.30 2.95 13.63
CA GLY A 132 -16.68 2.99 15.06
C GLY A 132 -16.31 1.70 15.81
N GLU A 133 -17.20 1.21 16.69
CA GLU A 133 -17.03 -0.11 17.35
C GLU A 133 -16.63 -1.20 16.34
N PRO A 134 -15.92 -2.29 16.74
CA PRO A 134 -15.46 -3.34 15.84
C PRO A 134 -16.57 -3.82 14.89
N SER A 135 -16.58 -3.28 13.66
CA SER A 135 -17.75 -3.34 12.79
C SER A 135 -17.52 -4.36 11.69
N ALA A 136 -18.50 -5.26 11.52
CA ALA A 136 -18.55 -6.22 10.44
C ALA A 136 -18.60 -5.56 9.05
N ALA A 137 -18.94 -4.26 8.96
CA ALA A 137 -18.86 -3.48 7.73
C ALA A 137 -17.46 -3.53 7.08
N GLY A 138 -16.41 -3.72 7.89
CA GLY A 138 -15.05 -3.94 7.41
C GLY A 138 -14.95 -5.10 6.41
N TYR A 139 -15.63 -6.22 6.64
CA TYR A 139 -15.61 -7.35 5.72
C TYR A 139 -16.24 -7.03 4.36
N VAL A 140 -17.34 -6.27 4.36
CA VAL A 140 -18.03 -5.84 3.14
C VAL A 140 -17.11 -4.94 2.31
N VAL A 141 -16.47 -3.97 2.94
CA VAL A 141 -15.53 -3.06 2.27
C VAL A 141 -14.30 -3.81 1.76
N ILE A 142 -13.80 -4.80 2.51
CA ILE A 142 -12.71 -5.67 2.04
C ILE A 142 -13.13 -6.44 0.79
N ALA A 143 -14.30 -7.07 0.79
CA ALA A 143 -14.77 -7.85 -0.36
C ALA A 143 -14.93 -6.97 -1.61
N MET A 144 -15.60 -5.82 -1.48
CA MET A 144 -15.74 -4.85 -2.57
C MET A 144 -14.39 -4.31 -3.04
N GLY A 145 -13.49 -4.01 -2.11
CA GLY A 145 -12.15 -3.53 -2.39
C GLY A 145 -11.31 -4.56 -3.17
N LEU A 146 -11.34 -5.83 -2.77
CA LEU A 146 -10.64 -6.92 -3.46
C LEU A 146 -11.16 -7.12 -4.88
N LEU A 147 -12.49 -7.08 -5.07
CA LEU A 147 -13.10 -7.13 -6.40
C LEU A 147 -12.68 -5.94 -7.27
N GLY A 148 -12.70 -4.74 -6.71
CA GLY A 148 -12.24 -3.52 -7.40
C GLY A 148 -10.75 -3.57 -7.76
N LEU A 149 -9.89 -4.00 -6.83
CA LEU A 149 -8.46 -4.18 -7.10
C LEU A 149 -8.20 -5.22 -8.17
N TRP A 150 -8.93 -6.36 -8.14
CA TRP A 150 -8.82 -7.39 -9.16
C TRP A 150 -9.22 -6.87 -10.55
N ALA A 151 -10.35 -6.16 -10.64
CA ALA A 151 -10.81 -5.55 -11.89
C ALA A 151 -9.79 -4.54 -12.43
N LEU A 152 -9.30 -3.64 -11.56
CA LEU A 152 -8.27 -2.65 -11.93
C LEU A 152 -6.96 -3.30 -12.37
N TRP A 153 -6.52 -4.35 -11.67
CA TRP A 153 -5.31 -5.08 -12.01
C TRP A 153 -5.45 -5.78 -13.38
N ARG A 154 -6.59 -6.43 -13.63
CA ARG A 154 -6.88 -7.07 -14.93
C ARG A 154 -6.87 -6.05 -16.07
N MET A 155 -7.57 -4.93 -15.91
CA MET A 155 -7.59 -3.86 -16.91
C MET A 155 -6.20 -3.29 -17.20
N GLN A 156 -5.31 -3.22 -16.19
CA GLN A 156 -3.94 -2.78 -16.41
C GLN A 156 -3.09 -3.82 -17.15
N ARG A 157 -3.28 -5.11 -16.85
CA ARG A 157 -2.55 -6.20 -17.50
C ARG A 157 -2.86 -6.26 -18.99
N ASP A 158 -4.13 -6.09 -19.34
CA ASP A 158 -4.61 -6.12 -20.72
C ASP A 158 -4.08 -4.91 -21.52
N ARG A 159 -3.80 -3.78 -20.87
CA ARG A 159 -3.16 -2.59 -21.49
C ARG A 159 -1.65 -2.73 -21.68
N THR A 160 -1.03 -3.78 -21.15
CA THR A 160 0.43 -4.01 -21.20
C THR A 160 0.84 -5.18 -22.09
N LEU A 161 -0.12 -5.91 -22.66
CA LEU A 161 0.14 -6.90 -23.70
C LEU A 161 0.37 -6.15 -25.04
N PRO A 162 1.36 -6.57 -25.84
CA PRO A 162 1.66 -5.96 -27.13
C PRO A 162 0.52 -6.13 -28.14
#